data_AF-A0A2A5XGQ2-F1
#
_entry.id   AF-A0A2A5XGQ2-F1
#
_cell.length_a   1.000
_cell.length_b   1.000
_cell.length_c   1.000
_cell.angle_alpha   90.00
_cell.angle_beta   90.00
_cell.angle_gamma   90.00
#
_symmetry.space_group_name_H-M   'P 1'
#
loop_
_entity.id
_entity.type
_entity.pdbx_description
1 polymer ?
#
loop_
_entity_poly.entity_id
_entity_poly.type
_entity_poly.pdbx_seq_one_letter_code
_entity_poly.pdbx_strand_id
1 'polypeptide(L)' 'MKKIILLMFSFLVLSSCVDASPNIKMDNHISITIDDNNIDGIQGEWKITSDEIEEDGEDVIIIRIEKSELE' A
#
# COMPACT_ATOMS: atom_id res chain seq x y z
N MET A 1 42.44 23.73 24.06
CA MET A 1 42.32 22.54 23.17
C MET A 1 41.16 21.62 23.55
N LYS A 2 41.05 21.12 24.80
CA LYS A 2 39.94 20.23 25.23
C LYS A 2 38.52 20.78 25.00
N LYS A 3 38.30 22.08 25.25
CA LYS A 3 36.98 22.74 25.07
C LYS A 3 36.55 22.90 23.61
N ILE A 4 37.51 23.12 22.70
CA ILE A 4 37.26 23.26 21.25
C ILE A 4 36.91 21.90 20.64
N ILE A 5 37.60 20.85 21.08
CA ILE A 5 37.30 19.47 20.70
C ILE A 5 35.87 19.11 21.14
N LEU A 6 35.50 19.42 22.39
CA LEU A 6 34.15 19.17 22.90
C LEU A 6 33.07 19.89 22.06
N LEU A 7 33.32 21.15 21.68
CA LEU A 7 32.40 21.94 20.85
C LEU A 7 32.21 21.33 19.46
N MET A 8 33.29 20.85 18.84
CA MET A 8 33.24 20.18 17.53
C MET A 8 32.45 18.85 17.59
N PHE A 9 32.61 18.08 18.67
CA PHE A 9 31.81 16.88 18.90
C PHE A 9 30.32 17.20 19.09
N SER A 10 29.98 18.31 19.75
CA SER A 10 28.59 18.75 19.90
C SER A 10 27.90 19.11 18.58
N PHE A 11 28.62 19.70 17.62
CA PHE A 11 28.04 20.01 16.31
C PHE A 11 27.77 18.77 15.45
N LEU A 12 28.64 17.75 15.55
CA LEU A 12 28.47 16.48 14.82
C LEU A 12 27.21 15.72 15.26
N VAL A 13 26.93 15.67 16.57
CA VAL A 13 25.73 14.98 17.10
C VAL A 13 24.43 15.75 16.84
N LEU A 14 24.48 17.07 16.64
CA LEU A 14 23.30 17.87 16.26
C LEU A 14 22.99 17.76 14.76
N SER A 15 24.01 17.54 13.92
CA SER A 15 23.83 17.32 12.48
C SER A 15 23.39 15.90 12.09
N SER A 16 23.41 14.94 13.03
CA SER A 16 23.03 13.55 12.74
C SER A 16 21.52 13.28 12.78
N CYS A 17 20.69 14.30 12.94
CA CYS A 17 19.26 14.21 12.64
C CYS A 17 19.09 14.24 11.11
N VAL A 18 19.53 13.16 10.48
CA VAL A 18 19.29 12.91 9.05
C VAL A 18 17.79 12.67 8.94
N ASP A 19 17.10 13.52 8.18
CA ASP A 19 15.70 13.34 7.80
C ASP A 19 15.61 12.09 6.91
N ALA A 20 15.66 10.93 7.55
CA ALA A 20 15.52 9.66 6.88
C ALA A 20 14.06 9.52 6.53
N SER A 21 13.68 9.93 5.32
CA SER A 21 12.38 9.58 4.75
C SER A 21 12.39 8.08 4.47
N PRO A 22 11.75 7.24 5.32
CA PRO A 22 11.78 5.81 5.11
C PRO A 22 11.03 5.51 3.81
N ASN A 23 11.67 4.82 2.87
CA ASN A 23 11.00 4.31 1.69
C ASN A 23 10.18 3.08 2.13
N ILE A 24 8.97 3.34 2.63
CA ILE A 24 8.03 2.30 3.01
C ILE A 24 7.36 1.81 1.73
N LYS A 25 7.76 0.61 1.27
CA LYS A 25 7.08 -0.09 0.19
C LYS A 25 6.05 -1.03 0.79
N MET A 26 4.77 -0.78 0.54
CA MET A 26 3.68 -1.68 0.93
C MET A 26 3.39 -2.64 -0.22
N ASP A 27 3.38 -3.94 0.07
CA ASP A 27 3.09 -5.00 -0.89
C ASP A 27 1.79 -5.70 -0.46
N ASN A 28 0.75 -5.59 -1.29
CA ASN A 28 -0.58 -6.11 -0.99
C ASN A 28 -0.96 -7.15 -2.05
N HIS A 29 -1.38 -8.34 -1.59
CA HIS A 29 -1.84 -9.42 -2.46
C HIS A 29 -3.25 -9.86 -2.06
N ILE A 30 -4.17 -9.92 -3.04
CA ILE A 30 -5.53 -10.41 -2.86
C ILE A 30 -5.70 -11.66 -3.72
N SER A 31 -6.05 -12.79 -3.11
CA SER A 31 -6.34 -14.05 -3.80
C SER A 31 -7.78 -14.46 -3.51
N ILE A 32 -8.53 -14.81 -4.55
CA ILE A 32 -9.88 -15.35 -4.45
C ILE A 32 -9.85 -16.78 -4.95
N THR A 33 -10.37 -17.71 -4.17
CA THR A 33 -10.48 -19.13 -4.53
C THR A 33 -11.93 -19.56 -4.39
N ILE A 34 -12.40 -20.29 -5.40
CA ILE A 34 -13.77 -20.77 -5.49
C ILE A 34 -13.70 -22.30 -5.61
N ASP A 35 -14.50 -23.01 -4.83
CA ASP A 35 -14.52 -24.47 -4.81
C ASP A 35 -15.40 -25.07 -5.91
N ASP A 36 -15.08 -26.31 -6.27
CA ASP A 36 -15.62 -27.05 -7.43
C ASP A 36 -17.15 -27.30 -7.34
N ASN A 37 -17.73 -27.20 -6.14
CA ASN A 37 -19.15 -27.45 -5.91
C ASN A 37 -20.09 -26.44 -6.59
N ASN A 38 -19.57 -25.31 -7.09
CA ASN A 38 -20.35 -24.24 -7.74
C ASN A 38 -19.73 -23.75 -9.08
N ILE A 39 -18.83 -24.53 -9.69
CA ILE A 39 -18.06 -24.11 -10.88
C ILE A 39 -18.95 -23.75 -12.08
N ASP A 40 -20.04 -24.48 -12.31
CA ASP A 40 -20.95 -24.22 -13.44
C ASP A 40 -21.57 -22.81 -13.38
N GLY A 41 -21.81 -22.28 -12.18
CA GLY A 41 -22.35 -20.93 -11.97
C GLY A 41 -21.32 -19.82 -12.10
N ILE A 42 -20.02 -20.15 -12.05
CA ILE A 42 -18.91 -19.20 -11.92
C ILE A 42 -18.02 -19.18 -13.18
N GLN A 43 -18.04 -20.23 -13.98
CA GLN A 43 -17.38 -20.23 -15.28
C GLN A 43 -17.98 -19.13 -16.18
N GLY A 44 -17.13 -18.34 -16.82
CA GLY A 44 -17.55 -17.22 -17.65
C GLY A 44 -16.50 -16.13 -17.74
N GLU A 45 -16.83 -15.07 -18.48
CA GLU A 45 -16.03 -13.85 -18.50
C GLU A 45 -16.32 -13.03 -17.24
N TRP A 46 -15.27 -12.44 -16.67
CA TRP A 46 -15.35 -11.63 -15.47
C TRP A 46 -14.81 -10.24 -15.75
N LYS A 47 -15.54 -9.22 -15.33
CA LYS A 47 -15.11 -7.84 -15.38
C LYS A 47 -14.60 -7.44 -14.01
N ILE A 48 -13.35 -7.02 -13.95
CA ILE A 48 -12.71 -6.46 -12.75
C ILE A 48 -12.55 -4.97 -12.97
N THR A 49 -13.11 -4.16 -12.08
CA THR A 49 -12.96 -2.70 -12.08
C THR A 49 -12.48 -2.20 -10.73
N SER A 50 -11.86 -1.03 -10.74
CA SER A 50 -11.39 -0.34 -9.54
C SER A 50 -11.74 1.14 -9.62
N ASP A 51 -12.26 1.69 -8.53
CA ASP A 51 -12.46 3.13 -8.35
C ASP A 51 -11.75 3.59 -7.07
N GLU A 52 -11.28 4.82 -7.08
CA GLU A 52 -10.73 5.50 -5.90
C GLU A 52 -11.72 6.60 -5.48
N ILE A 53 -12.07 6.62 -4.20
CA ILE A 53 -12.95 7.63 -3.60
C ILE A 53 -12.32 8.17 -2.32
N GLU A 54 -12.74 9.36 -1.92
CA GLU A 54 -12.40 9.95 -0.62
C GLU A 54 -13.64 9.89 0.28
N GLU A 55 -13.58 9.11 1.36
CA GLU A 55 -14.65 9.02 2.36
C GLU A 55 -14.10 9.43 3.73
N ASP A 56 -14.77 10.38 4.39
CA ASP A 56 -14.37 10.91 5.69
C ASP A 56 -12.90 11.40 5.78
N GLY A 57 -12.31 11.79 4.64
CA GLY A 57 -10.92 12.24 4.53
C GLY A 57 -9.90 11.11 4.39
N GLU A 58 -10.35 9.88 4.13
CA GLU A 58 -9.50 8.72 3.84
C GLU A 58 -9.66 8.27 2.39
N ASP A 59 -8.54 7.91 1.75
CA ASP A 59 -8.53 7.33 0.40
C ASP A 59 -8.99 5.87 0.43
N VAL A 60 -10.11 5.58 -0.22
CA VAL A 60 -10.72 4.24 -0.29
C VAL A 60 -10.67 3.73 -1.73
N ILE A 61 -10.12 2.53 -1.91
CA ILE A 61 -10.10 1.81 -3.19
C ILE A 61 -11.23 0.78 -3.20
N ILE A 62 -12.17 0.91 -4.12
CA ILE A 62 -13.26 -0.04 -4.33
C ILE A 62 -12.91 -0.94 -5.52
N ILE A 63 -12.69 -2.24 -5.26
CA ILE A 63 -12.51 -3.26 -6.29
C ILE A 63 -13.84 -4.00 -6.50
N ARG A 64 -14.38 -3.99 -7.72
CA ARG A 64 -15.58 -4.75 -8.09
C ARG A 64 -15.23 -5.88 -9.03
N ILE A 65 -15.82 -7.05 -8.78
CA ILE A 65 -15.64 -8.27 -9.58
C ILE A 65 -17.04 -8.76 -9.93
N GLU A 66 -17.38 -8.68 -11.22
CA GLU A 66 -18.72 -8.98 -11.72
C GLU A 66 -18.62 -10.02 -12.83
N LYS A 67 -19.50 -11.02 -12.80
CA LYS A 67 -19.63 -11.98 -13.90
C LYS A 67 -20.32 -11.27 -15.05
N SER A 68 -19.70 -11.32 -16.23
CA SER A 68 -20.32 -10.79 -17.44
C SER A 68 -21.52 -11.67 -17.80
N GLU A 69 -22.70 -11.08 -17.85
CA GLU A 69 -23.86 -11.71 -18.49
C GLU A 69 -23.63 -11.61 -19.99
N LEU A 70 -23.24 -12.72 -20.63
CA LEU A 70 -23.24 -12.82 -22.08
C LEU A 70 -24.70 -12.67 -22.55
N GLU A 71 -25.01 -11.59 -23.28
CA GLU A 71 -26.27 -11.44 -24.02
C GLU A 71 -26.48 -12.57 -25.04
#